data_AF-A0A2T1BYG7-F1
#
_entry.id   AF-A0A2T1BYG7-F1
#
_cell.length_a   1.000
_cell.length_b   1.000
_cell.length_c   1.000
_cell.angle_alpha   90.00
_cell.angle_beta   90.00
_cell.angle_gamma   90.00
#
_symmetry.space_group_name_H-M   'P 1'
#
loop_
_entity.id
_entity.type
_entity.pdbx_description
1 polymer ?
#
loop_
_entity_poly.entity_id
_entity_poly.type
_entity_poly.pdbx_seq_one_letter_code
_entity_poly.pdbx_strand_id
1 'polypeptide(L)'
;MNLSPALQQAIKEISSSQGISPEQFIVQTLTEKIGKLKQSNQTSVSQTGLKERDGILVFETESLNGIDFNELIAQSRQERDLEQMGL
;
A
#
# COMPACT_ATOMS: atom_id res chain seq x y z
N MET A 1 -8.67 30.80 12.61
CA MET A 1 -9.46 29.99 11.64
C MET A 1 -10.89 29.92 12.14
N ASN A 2 -11.90 30.02 11.28
CA ASN A 2 -13.30 29.96 11.70
C ASN A 2 -13.80 28.51 11.76
N LEU A 3 -13.31 27.75 12.74
CA LEU A 3 -13.69 26.36 12.98
C LEU A 3 -14.80 26.30 14.04
N SER A 4 -15.65 25.26 14.02
CA SER A 4 -16.64 25.07 15.08
C SER A 4 -15.96 24.97 16.45
N PRO A 5 -16.59 25.46 17.54
CA PRO A 5 -15.98 25.42 18.87
C PRO A 5 -15.57 24.00 19.31
N ALA A 6 -16.39 23.00 18.98
CA ALA A 6 -16.09 21.60 19.26
C ALA A 6 -14.82 21.12 18.54
N LEU A 7 -14.63 21.51 17.28
CA LEU A 7 -13.44 21.14 16.51
C LEU A 7 -12.19 21.86 17.01
N GLN A 8 -12.31 23.13 17.42
CA GLN A 8 -11.19 23.86 18.03
C GLN A 8 -10.71 23.21 19.32
N GLN A 9 -11.66 22.77 20.17
CA GLN A 9 -11.35 22.08 21.41
C GLN A 9 -10.64 20.74 21.15
N ALA A 10 -11.18 19.93 20.22
CA ALA A 10 -10.58 18.66 19.85
C ALA A 10 -9.17 18.83 19.28
N ILE A 11 -8.95 19.82 18.41
CA ILE A 11 -7.62 20.12 17.87
C ILE A 11 -6.65 20.47 18.98
N LYS A 12 -7.06 21.30 19.95
CA LYS A 12 -6.20 21.74 21.06
C LYS A 12 -5.81 20.57 21.97
N GLU A 13 -6.75 19.70 22.30
CA GLU A 13 -6.50 18.53 23.14
C GLU A 13 -5.54 17.55 22.46
N ILE A 14 -5.82 17.22 21.20
CA ILE A 14 -5.02 16.26 20.43
C ILE A 14 -3.62 16.83 20.16
N SER A 15 -3.51 18.10 19.76
CA SER A 15 -2.20 18.72 19.50
C SER A 15 -1.35 18.77 20.77
N SER A 16 -1.96 19.07 21.91
CA SER A 16 -1.27 19.07 23.22
C SER A 16 -0.77 17.67 23.59
N SER A 17 -1.58 16.62 23.36
CA SER A 17 -1.17 15.23 23.62
C SER A 17 0.00 14.76 22.76
N GLN A 18 0.16 15.35 21.57
CA GLN A 18 1.24 15.07 20.62
C GLN A 18 2.45 16.01 20.78
N GLY A 19 2.38 16.99 21.68
CA GLY A 19 3.46 17.96 21.90
C GLY A 19 3.66 18.95 20.75
N ILE A 20 2.64 19.17 19.91
CA ILE A 20 2.69 20.05 18.73
C ILE A 20 1.69 21.20 18.84
N SER A 21 1.89 22.25 18.05
CA SER A 21 0.95 23.37 18.00
C SER A 21 -0.35 22.97 17.27
N PRO A 22 -1.50 23.60 17.60
CA PRO A 22 -2.75 23.42 16.87
C PRO A 22 -2.60 23.61 15.35
N GLU A 23 -1.81 24.59 14.93
CA GLU A 23 -1.54 24.88 13.52
C GLU A 23 -0.73 23.76 12.86
N GLN A 24 0.28 23.23 13.55
CA GLN A 24 1.07 22.09 13.07
C GLN A 24 0.21 20.84 12.90
N PHE A 25 -0.67 20.57 13.88
CA PHE A 25 -1.62 19.47 13.79
C PHE A 25 -2.53 19.60 12.56
N ILE A 26 -3.06 20.79 12.30
CA ILE A 26 -3.93 21.05 11.15
C ILE A 26 -3.18 20.82 9.82
N VAL A 27 -1.96 21.37 9.70
CA VAL A 27 -1.14 21.21 8.48
C VAL A 27 -0.79 19.76 8.24
N GLN A 28 -0.37 19.04 9.28
CA GLN A 28 -0.04 17.61 9.18
C GLN A 28 -1.26 16.80 8.77
N THR A 29 -2.40 16.99 9.44
CA THR A 29 -3.65 16.29 9.15
C THR A 29 -4.12 16.54 7.71
N LEU A 30 -4.04 17.79 7.23
CA LEU A 30 -4.41 18.13 5.86
C LEU A 30 -3.44 17.51 4.85
N THR A 31 -2.14 17.52 5.12
CA THR A 31 -1.12 16.88 4.28
C THR A 31 -1.40 15.38 4.14
N GLU A 32 -1.64 14.68 5.24
CA GLU A 32 -1.97 13.26 5.25
C GLU A 32 -3.28 12.97 4.50
N LYS A 33 -4.32 13.78 4.72
CA LYS A 33 -5.61 13.59 4.05
C LYS A 33 -5.51 13.83 2.54
N ILE A 34 -4.78 14.86 2.11
CA ILE A 34 -4.51 15.13 0.69
C ILE A 34 -3.70 13.98 0.07
N GLY A 35 -2.69 13.47 0.76
CA GLY A 35 -1.90 12.31 0.32
C GLY A 35 -2.79 11.09 0.06
N LYS A 36 -3.63 10.72 1.03
CA LYS A 36 -4.59 9.61 0.90
C LYS A 36 -5.58 9.81 -0.25
N LEU A 37 -6.10 11.02 -0.43
CA LEU A 37 -7.01 11.34 -1.54
C LEU A 37 -6.32 11.28 -2.90
N LYS A 38 -5.07 11.73 -3.00
CA LYS A 38 -4.27 11.61 -4.24
C LYS A 38 -3.99 10.14 -4.57
N GLN A 39 -3.62 9.34 -3.57
CA GLN A 39 -3.41 7.90 -3.74
C GLN A 39 -4.68 7.18 -4.17
N SER A 40 -5.84 7.53 -3.60
CA SER A 40 -7.16 7.01 -4.00
C SER A 40 -7.61 7.45 -5.40
N ASN A 41 -7.07 8.55 -5.93
CA ASN A 41 -7.36 9.01 -7.28
C ASN A 41 -6.35 8.48 -8.32
N GLN A 42 -5.29 7.79 -7.89
CA GLN A 42 -4.32 7.14 -8.78
C GLN A 42 -4.60 5.63 -9.01
N THR A 43 -5.64 5.07 -8.39
CA THR A 43 -6.00 3.65 -8.50
C THR A 43 -6.63 3.19 -9.82
N SER A 44 -6.64 4.02 -10.86
CA SER A 44 -7.04 3.60 -12.22
C SER A 44 -5.88 3.38 -13.19
N VAL A 45 -4.63 3.36 -12.71
CA VAL A 45 -3.48 2.97 -13.52
C VAL A 45 -2.75 1.82 -12.83
N SER A 46 -2.90 0.64 -13.40
CA SER A 46 -2.14 -0.59 -13.19
C SER A 46 -0.75 -0.36 -12.58
N GLN A 47 -0.64 -0.47 -11.25
CA GLN A 47 0.65 -0.56 -10.58
C GLN A 47 0.78 -1.95 -9.99
N THR A 48 1.63 -2.71 -10.67
CA THR A 48 2.27 -3.93 -10.20
C THR A 48 2.72 -3.78 -8.74
N GLY A 49 2.44 -4.83 -7.98
CA GLY A 49 3.36 -5.21 -6.92
C GLY A 49 2.77 -5.11 -5.53
N LEU A 50 3.05 -4.02 -4.82
CA LEU A 50 3.14 -4.06 -3.38
C LEU A 50 2.17 -3.10 -2.69
N LYS A 51 1.39 -3.61 -1.74
CA LYS A 51 0.36 -2.88 -0.98
C LYS A 51 0.54 -3.14 0.51
N GLU A 52 0.32 -2.14 1.35
CA GLU A 52 0.26 -2.35 2.80
C GLU A 52 -1.16 -2.74 3.23
N ARG A 53 -1.30 -3.84 3.96
CA ARG A 53 -2.56 -4.27 4.61
C ARG A 53 -2.24 -4.72 6.03
N ASP A 54 -2.90 -4.12 7.03
CA ASP A 54 -2.74 -4.44 8.45
C ASP A 54 -1.28 -4.39 8.95
N GLY A 55 -0.48 -3.44 8.44
CA GLY A 55 0.95 -3.31 8.76
C GLY A 55 1.85 -4.32 8.05
N ILE A 56 1.31 -5.07 7.09
CA ILE A 56 2.03 -6.09 6.31
C ILE A 56 2.11 -5.65 4.85
N LEU A 57 3.30 -5.77 4.26
CA LEU A 57 3.51 -5.58 2.83
C LEU A 57 3.03 -6.84 2.07
N VAL A 58 2.00 -6.68 1.24
CA VAL A 58 1.29 -7.72 0.49
C VAL A 58 1.44 -7.49 -1.01
N PHE A 59 1.73 -8.55 -1.75
CA PHE A 59 1.65 -8.57 -3.21
C PHE A 59 0.34 -9.18 -3.67
N GLU A 60 -0.42 -8.47 -4.51
CA GLU A 60 -1.59 -9.05 -5.19
C GLU A 60 -1.12 -9.72 -6.48
N THR A 61 -1.20 -11.05 -6.52
CA THR A 61 -0.90 -11.85 -7.71
C THR A 61 -2.19 -12.40 -8.30
N GLU A 62 -2.15 -12.77 -9.58
CA GLU A 62 -3.23 -13.54 -10.18
C GLU A 62 -3.43 -14.87 -9.45
N SER A 63 -4.66 -15.39 -9.47
CA SER A 63 -4.96 -16.66 -8.83
C SER A 63 -4.24 -17.80 -9.55
N LEU A 64 -3.65 -18.71 -8.79
CA LEU A 64 -3.00 -19.92 -9.33
C LEU A 64 -4.03 -21.02 -9.69
N ASN A 65 -5.31 -20.68 -9.77
CA ASN A 65 -6.36 -21.63 -10.14
C ASN A 65 -6.14 -22.13 -11.56
N GLY A 66 -6.06 -23.45 -11.72
CA GLY A 66 -5.81 -24.10 -13.01
C GLY A 66 -4.33 -24.33 -13.32
N ILE A 67 -3.41 -23.99 -12.42
CA ILE A 67 -1.99 -24.36 -12.56
C ILE A 67 -1.79 -25.83 -12.15
N ASP A 68 -1.33 -26.66 -13.08
CA ASP A 68 -0.82 -28.00 -12.77
C ASP A 68 0.68 -27.91 -12.41
N PHE A 69 0.96 -27.98 -11.10
CA PHE A 69 2.33 -27.94 -10.61
C PHE A 69 3.17 -29.14 -11.07
N ASN A 70 2.56 -30.30 -11.35
CA ASN A 70 3.31 -31.46 -11.84
C ASN A 70 3.80 -31.22 -13.26
N GLU A 71 2.96 -30.59 -14.09
CA GLU A 71 3.34 -30.21 -15.46
C GLU A 71 4.46 -29.17 -15.44
N LEU A 72 4.36 -28.14 -14.59
CA LEU A 72 5.42 -27.13 -14.43
C LEU A 72 6.75 -27.75 -13.96
N ILE A 73 6.71 -28.69 -13.02
CA ILE A 73 7.92 -29.37 -12.54
C ILE A 73 8.53 -30.25 -13.65
N ALA A 74 7.70 -30.91 -14.45
CA ALA A 74 8.17 -31.71 -15.58
C ALA A 74 8.83 -30.83 -16.65
N GLN A 75 8.20 -29.72 -17.02
CA GLN A 75 8.77 -28.72 -17.94
C GLN A 75 10.11 -28.19 -17.42
N SER A 76 10.18 -27.76 -16.15
CA SER A 76 11.41 -27.24 -15.55
C SER A 76 12.55 -28.27 -15.47
N ARG A 77 12.24 -29.57 -15.37
CA ARG A 77 13.27 -30.63 -15.46
C ARG A 77 13.76 -30.77 -16.89
N GLN A 78 12.85 -30.78 -17.85
CA GLN A 78 13.20 -30.88 -19.26
C GLN A 78 14.01 -29.69 -19.77
N GLU A 79 13.67 -28.46 -19.35
CA GLU A 79 14.45 -27.26 -19.64
C GLU A 79 15.88 -27.37 -19.08
N ARG A 80 16.04 -27.81 -17.83
CA ARG A 80 17.37 -28.02 -17.23
C ARG A 80 18.18 -29.11 -17.92
N ASP A 81 17.54 -30.13 -18.44
CA ASP A 81 18.22 -31.20 -19.18
C ASP A 81 18.68 -30.70 -20.57
N LEU A 82 17.90 -29.82 -21.21
CA LEU A 82 18.27 -29.14 -22.45
C LEU A 82 19.44 -28.16 -22.25
N GLU A 83 19.39 -27.34 -21.19
CA GLU A 83 20.48 -26.42 -20.84
C GLU A 83 21.78 -27.16 -20.52
N GLN A 84 21.70 -28.35 -19.90
CA GLN A 84 22.87 -29.20 -19.62
C GLN A 84 23.42 -29.92 -20.86
N MET A 85 22.62 -30.09 -21.91
CA MET A 85 23.06 -30.61 -23.21
C MET A 85 23.69 -29.53 -24.12
N GLY A 86 23.69 -28.26 -23.70
CA GLY A 86 24.36 -27.16 -24.43
C GLY A 86 23.71 -26.81 -25.77
N LEU A 87 22.39 -26.98 -25.89
CA LEU A 87 21.58 -26.46 -27.00
C LEU A 87 21.01 -25.07 -26.67
#